data_AF-A0A0N1A681-F1
#
_entry.id   AF-A0A0N1A681-F1
#
_cell.length_a   1.000
_cell.length_b   1.000
_cell.length_c   1.000
_cell.angle_alpha   90.00
_cell.angle_beta   90.00
_cell.angle_gamma   90.00
#
_symmetry.space_group_name_H-M   'P 1'
#
loop_
_entity.id
_entity.type
_entity.pdbx_description
1 polymer ?
#
loop_
_entity_poly.entity_id
_entity_poly.type
_entity_poly.pdbx_seq_one_letter_code
_entity_poly.pdbx_strand_id
1 'polypeptide(L)' 'MCTCAPELQTSRREAIEARLSELGFCMEHSLSAIEENEGHAVIELATGDCVDPPAGEVLQLATEWSLLEGACADV' A
#
# COMPACT_ATOMS: atom_id res chain seq x y z
N MET A 1 20.07 10.81 -16.75
CA MET A 1 19.43 9.48 -16.77
C MET A 1 19.47 8.97 -15.33
N CYS A 2 18.48 9.36 -14.52
CA CYS A 2 18.40 8.87 -13.14
C CYS A 2 17.81 7.47 -13.19
N THR A 3 18.66 6.47 -13.09
CA THR A 3 18.21 5.10 -12.84
C THR A 3 17.77 5.04 -11.38
N CYS A 4 16.52 5.44 -11.09
CA CYS A 4 15.89 5.08 -9.82
C CYS A 4 15.78 3.55 -9.83
N ALA A 5 16.69 2.88 -9.13
CA ALA A 5 16.80 1.43 -9.15
C ALA A 5 15.48 0.80 -8.67
N PRO A 6 14.79 0.00 -9.50
CA PRO A 6 13.54 -0.65 -9.11
C PRO A 6 13.75 -1.58 -7.90
N GLU A 7 14.95 -2.12 -7.74
CA GLU A 7 15.30 -3.06 -6.65
C GLU A 7 15.19 -2.44 -5.25
N LEU A 8 15.47 -1.14 -5.09
CA LEU A 8 15.32 -0.44 -3.80
C LEU A 8 13.85 -0.19 -3.44
N GLN A 9 12.99 0.02 -4.46
CA GLN A 9 11.56 0.24 -4.26
C GLN A 9 10.87 -1.07 -3.86
N THR A 10 11.26 -2.19 -4.45
CA THR A 10 10.76 -3.52 -4.06
C THR A 10 11.07 -3.82 -2.60
N SER A 11 12.31 -3.57 -2.15
CA SER A 11 12.69 -3.81 -0.75
C SER A 11 11.90 -2.95 0.25
N ARG A 12 11.51 -1.72 -0.12
CA ARG A 12 10.70 -0.88 0.77
C ARG A 12 9.25 -1.34 0.82
N ARG A 13 8.68 -1.72 -0.31
CA ARG A 13 7.33 -2.32 -0.39
C ARG A 13 7.24 -3.57 0.49
N GLU A 14 8.20 -4.48 0.37
CA GLU A 14 8.26 -5.69 1.21
C GLU A 14 8.35 -5.36 2.71
N ALA A 15 9.12 -4.33 3.08
CA ALA A 15 9.20 -3.89 4.48
C ALA A 15 7.87 -3.31 5.00
N ILE A 16 7.15 -2.57 4.17
CA ILE A 16 5.81 -2.06 4.52
C ILE A 16 4.82 -3.22 4.65
N GLU A 17 4.84 -4.19 3.73
CA GLU A 17 3.96 -5.37 3.75
C GLU A 17 4.17 -6.21 5.02
N ALA A 18 5.44 -6.47 5.36
CA ALA A 18 5.80 -7.18 6.57
C ALA A 18 5.28 -6.44 7.80
N ARG A 19 5.46 -5.11 7.84
CA ARG A 19 5.02 -4.29 8.97
C ARG A 19 3.50 -4.24 9.12
N LEU A 20 2.77 -4.13 8.02
CA LEU A 20 1.30 -4.22 8.02
C LEU A 20 0.86 -5.59 8.52
N SER A 21 1.51 -6.67 8.07
CA SER A 21 1.20 -8.03 8.51
C SER A 21 1.43 -8.23 10.00
N GLU A 22 2.50 -7.66 10.57
CA GLU A 22 2.75 -7.64 12.01
C GLU A 22 1.65 -6.92 12.79
N LEU A 23 1.07 -5.87 12.20
CA LEU A 23 -0.06 -5.12 12.76
C LEU A 23 -1.41 -5.79 12.54
N GLY A 24 -1.47 -6.87 11.74
CA GLY A 24 -2.69 -7.58 11.40
C GLY A 24 -3.46 -6.99 10.22
N PHE A 25 -2.79 -6.26 9.33
CA PHE A 25 -3.36 -5.65 8.14
C PHE A 25 -2.61 -6.09 6.87
N CYS A 26 -3.25 -6.01 5.72
CA CYS A 26 -2.60 -6.13 4.42
C CYS A 26 -3.10 -5.05 3.46
N MET A 27 -2.32 -4.80 2.41
CA MET A 27 -2.72 -3.89 1.32
C MET A 27 -3.18 -4.72 0.13
N GLU A 28 -4.43 -4.51 -0.30
CA GLU A 28 -4.95 -5.08 -1.53
C GLU A 28 -5.17 -4.01 -2.59
N HIS A 29 -4.80 -4.34 -3.83
CA HIS A 29 -5.26 -3.61 -5.00
C HIS A 29 -6.71 -4.01 -5.28
N SER A 30 -7.65 -3.32 -4.63
CA SER A 30 -9.05 -3.53 -4.90
C SER A 30 -9.49 -2.68 -6.08
N LEU A 31 -9.44 -3.27 -7.28
CA LEU A 31 -10.08 -2.71 -8.50
C LEU A 31 -11.60 -2.50 -8.34
N SER A 32 -12.21 -3.07 -7.31
CA SER A 32 -13.65 -3.04 -7.07
C SER A 32 -14.09 -2.00 -6.04
N ALA A 33 -13.17 -1.35 -5.31
CA ALA A 33 -13.53 -0.48 -4.18
C ALA A 33 -13.83 0.98 -4.59
N ILE A 34 -13.46 1.38 -5.81
CA ILE A 34 -13.70 2.74 -6.31
C ILE A 34 -14.12 2.60 -7.78
N GLU A 35 -15.38 2.91 -8.10
CA GLU A 35 -15.97 2.73 -9.44
C GLU A 35 -15.20 3.41 -10.60
N GLU A 36 -14.21 4.27 -10.31
CA GLU A 36 -13.41 4.97 -11.34
C GLU A 36 -11.92 5.17 -10.99
N ASN A 37 -11.38 4.63 -9.88
CA ASN A 37 -9.95 4.83 -9.56
C ASN A 37 -9.26 3.58 -9.02
N GLU A 38 -8.16 3.24 -9.66
CA GLU A 38 -7.14 2.31 -9.20
C GLU A 38 -6.66 2.78 -7.81
N GLY A 39 -7.06 2.09 -6.75
CA GLY A 39 -6.82 2.50 -5.37
C GLY A 39 -6.39 1.34 -4.50
N HIS A 40 -5.48 1.61 -3.57
CA HIS A 40 -5.06 0.67 -2.55
C HIS A 40 -6.05 0.66 -1.39
N ALA A 41 -6.49 -0.52 -0.99
CA ALA A 41 -7.34 -0.73 0.18
C ALA A 41 -6.53 -1.42 1.28
N VAL A 42 -6.69 -0.95 2.53
CA VAL A 42 -6.16 -1.64 3.70
C VAL A 42 -7.21 -2.63 4.19
N ILE A 43 -6.86 -3.91 4.27
CA ILE A 43 -7.74 -4.97 4.77
C ILE A 43 -7.24 -5.43 6.14
N GLU A 44 -8.13 -5.54 7.11
CA GLU A 44 -7.81 -6.14 8.41
C GLU A 44 -7.86 -7.67 8.29
N LEU A 45 -6.75 -8.34 8.59
CA LEU A 45 -6.63 -9.79 8.46
C LEU A 45 -7.50 -10.55 9.48
N ALA A 46 -7.85 -9.92 10.59
CA ALA A 46 -8.66 -10.53 11.64
C ALA A 46 -10.14 -10.68 11.22
N THR A 47 -10.68 -9.69 10.53
CA THR A 47 -12.10 -9.60 10.13
C THR A 47 -12.31 -9.85 8.65
N GLY A 48 -11.28 -9.61 7.82
CA GLY A 48 -11.37 -9.58 6.37
C GLY A 48 -12.07 -8.32 5.85
N ASP A 49 -12.30 -7.32 6.69
CA ASP A 49 -12.97 -6.09 6.32
C ASP A 49 -11.99 -5.02 5.82
N CYS A 50 -12.44 -4.23 4.85
CA CYS A 50 -11.73 -3.05 4.40
C CYS A 50 -11.80 -1.95 5.46
N VAL A 51 -10.65 -1.47 5.89
CA VAL A 51 -10.53 -0.41 6.89
C VAL A 51 -10.21 0.90 6.17
N ASP A 52 -11.19 1.79 6.11
CA ASP A 52 -11.04 3.15 5.62
C ASP A 52 -11.81 4.16 6.51
N PRO A 53 -11.13 5.15 7.13
CA PRO A 53 -9.68 5.36 7.14
C PRO A 53 -8.95 4.43 8.14
N PRO A 54 -7.78 3.87 7.79
CA PRO A 54 -6.91 3.23 8.76
C PRO A 54 -6.35 4.26 9.76
N ALA A 55 -6.06 3.83 10.98
CA ALA A 55 -5.56 4.71 12.04
C ALA A 55 -4.05 4.53 12.30
N GLY A 56 -3.37 5.63 12.64
CA GLY A 56 -2.02 5.61 13.20
C GLY A 56 -0.92 5.20 12.21
N GLU A 57 -0.13 4.20 12.58
CA GLU A 57 1.02 3.70 11.80
C GLU A 57 0.57 3.08 10.47
N VAL A 58 -0.60 2.42 10.44
CA VAL A 58 -1.16 1.76 9.25
C VAL A 58 -1.45 2.78 8.14
N LEU A 59 -2.01 3.95 8.48
CA LEU A 59 -2.26 5.03 7.53
C LEU A 59 -0.97 5.56 6.90
N GLN A 60 0.08 5.73 7.72
CA GLN A 60 1.37 6.22 7.23
C GLN A 60 2.00 5.21 6.27
N LEU A 61 1.97 3.92 6.63
CA LEU A 61 2.45 2.82 5.81
C LEU A 61 1.69 2.69 4.49
N ALA A 62 0.35 2.76 4.53
CA ALA A 62 -0.49 2.72 3.34
C ALA A 62 -0.24 3.93 2.42
N THR A 63 -0.11 5.13 3.00
CA THR A 63 0.23 6.34 2.23
C THR A 63 1.60 6.21 1.57
N GLU A 64 2.61 5.71 2.30
CA GLU A 64 3.95 5.52 1.77
C GLU A 64 3.96 4.50 0.62
N TRP A 65 3.20 3.42 0.73
CA TRP A 65 3.01 2.45 -0.34
C TRP A 65 2.37 3.07 -1.58
N SER A 66 1.28 3.84 -1.41
CA SER A 66 0.64 4.53 -2.54
C SER A 66 1.57 5.54 -3.21
N LEU A 67 2.44 6.21 -2.45
CA LEU A 67 3.47 7.09 -3.01
C LEU A 67 4.55 6.31 -3.78
N LEU A 68 4.95 5.13 -3.30
CA LEU A 68 5.92 4.28 -4.00
C LEU A 68 5.35 3.76 -5.33
N GLU A 69 4.08 3.35 -5.36
CA GLU A 69 3.45 2.88 -6.60
C GLU A 69 3.07 4.04 -7.54
N GLY A 70 2.60 5.17 -7.01
CA GLY A 70 2.27 6.38 -7.79
C GLY A 70 3.49 7.09 -8.37
N ALA A 71 4.65 7.06 -7.70
CA ALA A 71 5.90 7.60 -8.24
C ALA A 71 6.45 6.81 -9.44
N CYS A 72 5.92 5.60 -9.69
CA CYS A 72 6.24 4.79 -10.87
C CYS A 72 5.31 5.10 -12.07
N ALA A 73 4.24 5.88 -11.86
CA ALA A 73 3.24 6.24 -12.86
C ALA A 73 3.47 7.64 -13.49
N ASP A 74 4.67 8.23 -13.34
CA ASP A 74 5.01 9.48 -14.03
C ASP A 74 5.48 9.17 -15.46
N VAL A 75 4.76 9.78 -16.41
CA VAL A 75 4.77 9.60 -17.86
C VAL A 75 6.00 10.14 -18.59
#